data_AF-A0A6J2YYV5-F1
#
_entry.id   AF-A0A6J2YYV5-F1
#
_cell.length_a   1.000
_cell.length_b   1.000
_cell.length_c   1.000
_cell.angle_alpha   90.00
_cell.angle_beta   90.00
_cell.angle_gamma   90.00
#
_symmetry.space_group_name_H-M   'P 1'
#
loop_
_entity.id
_entity.type
_entity.pdbx_description
1 polymer ?
#
loop_
_entity_poly.entity_id
_entity_poly.type
_entity_poly.pdbx_seq_one_letter_code
_entity_poly.pdbx_strand_id
1 'polypeptide(L)'
;MVRLKNRYIVLQIEPRDPKDSSNFTLSSDAIMQVIKDKIEQLHGDFGMASIQAGFTAKYCNEYTKIAIARARHGPHKLVTSSIPFINKIGSRNVNVRILYIGATIKKCFCFIKQYQEKAFEEVCVKLKTPEERRAVREAINNFQSALKSME
;
A
#
# COMPACT_ATOMS: atom_id res chain seq x y z
N MET A 1 7.00 -29.25 14.16
CA MET A 1 6.44 -27.94 14.57
C MET A 1 6.09 -27.12 13.34
N VAL A 2 4.81 -26.77 13.14
CA VAL A 2 4.33 -26.10 11.90
C VAL A 2 4.09 -24.62 12.19
N ARG A 3 4.74 -23.71 11.44
CA ARG A 3 4.55 -22.26 11.56
C ARG A 3 3.48 -21.75 10.59
N LEU A 4 2.64 -20.82 11.04
CA LEU A 4 1.72 -20.11 10.15
C LEU A 4 2.50 -19.13 9.25
N LYS A 5 2.43 -19.32 7.93
CA LYS A 5 3.11 -18.46 6.94
C LYS A 5 2.21 -17.30 6.54
N ASN A 6 2.75 -16.08 6.58
CA ASN A 6 2.07 -14.87 6.12
C ASN A 6 2.70 -14.34 4.82
N ARG A 7 1.93 -13.56 4.08
CA ARG A 7 2.36 -12.78 2.93
C ARG A 7 2.00 -11.32 3.16
N TYR A 8 2.87 -10.44 2.68
CA TYR A 8 2.72 -9.00 2.78
C TYR A 8 2.64 -8.44 1.37
N ILE A 9 1.60 -7.68 1.11
CA ILE A 9 1.28 -7.12 -0.20
C ILE A 9 1.48 -5.62 -0.09
N VAL A 10 2.40 -5.09 -0.89
CA VAL A 10 2.67 -3.66 -1.00
C VAL A 10 1.80 -3.11 -2.13
N LEU A 11 0.98 -2.12 -1.77
CA LEU A 11 -0.03 -1.50 -2.62
C LEU A 11 0.33 -0.04 -2.84
N GLN A 12 0.10 0.45 -4.05
CA GLN A 12 0.13 1.87 -4.40
C GLN A 12 -1.26 2.28 -4.85
N ILE A 13 -1.74 3.41 -4.33
CA ILE A 13 -3.07 3.93 -4.61
C ILE A 13 -2.92 5.23 -5.38
N GLU A 14 -3.30 5.22 -6.65
CA GLU A 14 -3.26 6.37 -7.52
C GLU A 14 -4.68 6.92 -7.69
N PRO A 15 -4.97 8.19 -7.35
CA PRO A 15 -6.25 8.79 -7.70
C PRO A 15 -6.35 8.88 -9.23
N ARG A 16 -7.52 8.54 -9.78
CA ARG A 16 -7.74 8.62 -11.24
C ARG A 16 -7.79 10.05 -11.72
N ASP A 17 -8.36 10.93 -10.91
CA ASP A 17 -8.54 12.34 -11.22
C ASP A 17 -7.49 13.21 -10.49
N PRO A 18 -6.72 14.05 -11.21
CA PRO A 18 -5.64 14.84 -10.61
C PRO A 18 -6.15 15.93 -9.66
N LYS A 19 -7.41 16.36 -9.80
CA LYS A 19 -8.05 17.36 -8.92
C LYS A 19 -8.30 16.83 -7.50
N ASP A 20 -8.46 15.51 -7.36
CA ASP A 20 -8.69 14.87 -6.06
C ASP A 20 -7.41 14.52 -5.31
N SER A 21 -6.24 14.84 -5.89
CA SER A 21 -4.93 14.43 -5.39
C SER A 21 -4.52 15.07 -4.07
N SER A 22 -4.98 16.31 -3.80
CA SER A 22 -4.58 17.14 -2.65
C SER A 22 -5.36 16.86 -1.37
N ASN A 23 -6.62 16.43 -1.47
CA ASN A 23 -7.50 16.24 -0.30
C ASN A 23 -7.72 14.77 0.05
N PHE A 24 -6.88 13.85 -0.44
CA PHE A 24 -7.11 12.40 -0.30
C PHE A 24 -6.48 11.85 0.98
N THR A 25 -7.28 11.82 2.04
CA THR A 25 -6.92 11.15 3.31
C THR A 25 -7.08 9.63 3.15
N LEU A 26 -5.97 8.91 3.29
CA LEU A 26 -5.92 7.46 3.17
C LEU A 26 -6.00 6.81 4.55
N SER A 27 -7.22 6.50 4.99
CA SER A 27 -7.40 5.66 6.18
C SER A 27 -7.09 4.20 5.87
N SER A 28 -6.26 3.57 6.72
CA SER A 28 -5.95 2.14 6.64
C SER A 28 -7.21 1.27 6.69
N ASP A 29 -8.20 1.69 7.47
CA ASP A 29 -9.43 0.94 7.68
C ASP A 29 -10.30 0.99 6.43
N ALA A 30 -10.39 2.16 5.80
CA ALA A 30 -11.11 2.33 4.54
C ALA A 30 -10.54 1.42 3.44
N ILE A 31 -9.21 1.34 3.33
CA ILE A 31 -8.55 0.45 2.36
C ILE A 31 -8.88 -1.02 2.64
N MET A 32 -8.84 -1.44 3.90
CA MET A 32 -9.16 -2.81 4.27
C MET A 32 -10.61 -3.18 3.97
N GLN A 33 -11.55 -2.29 4.27
CA GLN A 33 -12.97 -2.53 3.99
C GLN A 33 -13.21 -2.64 2.49
N VAL A 34 -12.68 -1.71 1.70
CA VAL A 34 -12.85 -1.76 0.23
C VAL A 34 -12.27 -3.06 -0.37
N ILE A 35 -11.12 -3.53 0.14
CA ILE A 35 -10.56 -4.81 -0.31
C ILE A 35 -11.46 -5.99 0.08
N LYS A 36 -12.02 -5.99 1.30
CA LYS A 36 -12.95 -7.04 1.77
C LYS A 36 -14.23 -7.05 0.95
N ASP A 37 -14.86 -5.89 0.74
CA ASP A 37 -16.06 -5.74 -0.07
C ASP A 37 -15.82 -6.23 -1.50
N LYS A 38 -14.64 -5.95 -2.06
CA LYS A 38 -14.28 -6.42 -3.40
C LYS A 38 -14.06 -7.93 -3.46
N ILE A 39 -13.47 -8.51 -2.41
CA ILE A 39 -13.30 -9.96 -2.30
C ILE A 39 -14.65 -10.66 -2.15
N GLU A 40 -15.57 -10.11 -1.35
CA GLU A 40 -16.93 -10.62 -1.22
C GLU A 40 -17.67 -10.57 -2.56
N GLN A 41 -17.58 -9.46 -3.29
CA GLN A 41 -18.17 -9.33 -4.63
C GLN A 41 -17.63 -10.35 -5.65
N LEU A 42 -16.34 -10.73 -5.57
CA LEU A 42 -15.70 -11.59 -6.56
C LEU A 42 -15.68 -13.07 -6.19
N HIS A 43 -15.53 -13.37 -4.89
CA HIS A 43 -15.29 -14.72 -4.36
C HIS A 43 -16.36 -15.17 -3.36
N GLY A 44 -17.36 -14.31 -3.08
CA GLY A 44 -18.45 -14.58 -2.16
C GLY A 44 -18.01 -14.78 -0.70
N ASP A 45 -18.89 -15.41 0.07
CA ASP A 45 -18.69 -15.69 1.50
C ASP A 45 -17.45 -16.54 1.76
N PHE A 46 -17.13 -17.46 0.86
CA PHE A 46 -15.93 -18.28 0.96
C PHE A 46 -14.65 -17.44 0.94
N GLY A 47 -14.58 -16.47 0.03
CA GLY A 47 -13.45 -15.55 -0.06
C GLY A 47 -13.30 -14.71 1.21
N MET A 48 -14.41 -14.17 1.69
CA MET A 48 -14.45 -13.34 2.89
C MET A 48 -14.04 -14.14 4.15
N ALA A 49 -14.63 -15.31 4.36
CA ALA A 49 -14.28 -16.20 5.47
C ALA A 49 -12.81 -16.64 5.44
N SER A 50 -12.27 -16.88 4.24
CA SER A 50 -10.87 -17.30 4.05
C SER A 50 -9.86 -16.24 4.49
N ILE A 51 -10.19 -14.95 4.34
CA ILE A 51 -9.30 -13.84 4.70
C ILE A 51 -9.51 -13.33 6.13
N GLN A 52 -10.68 -13.60 6.73
CA GLN A 52 -11.10 -13.12 8.06
C GLN A 52 -10.02 -13.31 9.14
N ALA A 53 -9.41 -14.49 9.19
CA ALA A 53 -8.52 -14.89 10.28
C ALA A 53 -7.07 -14.35 10.16
N GLY A 54 -6.77 -13.43 9.24
CA GLY A 54 -5.41 -12.89 9.14
C GLY A 54 -5.18 -11.78 8.13
N PHE A 55 -6.23 -11.14 7.63
CA PHE A 55 -6.12 -9.97 6.78
C PHE A 55 -6.11 -8.69 7.62
N THR A 56 -5.02 -7.92 7.56
CA THR A 56 -4.85 -6.71 8.37
C THR A 56 -3.89 -5.73 7.68
N ALA A 57 -4.18 -4.44 7.72
CA ALA A 57 -3.26 -3.39 7.30
C ALA A 57 -2.13 -3.21 8.34
N LYS A 58 -0.89 -3.15 7.86
CA LYS A 58 0.30 -2.97 8.70
C LYS A 58 0.96 -1.62 8.54
N TYR A 59 0.79 -1.01 7.38
CA TYR A 59 1.36 0.29 7.07
C TYR A 59 0.42 0.98 6.08
N CYS A 60 0.18 2.26 6.29
CA CYS A 60 -0.51 3.12 5.34
C CYS A 60 0.16 4.49 5.43
N ASN A 61 0.48 5.06 4.28
CA ASN A 61 1.07 6.38 4.20
C ASN A 61 0.26 7.22 3.22
N GLU A 62 -0.26 8.34 3.72
CA GLU A 62 -1.12 9.25 2.98
C GLU A 62 -0.34 10.03 1.92
N TYR A 63 0.90 10.43 2.22
CA TYR A 63 1.73 11.24 1.32
C TYR A 63 2.19 10.44 0.10
N THR A 64 2.72 9.24 0.34
CA THR A 64 3.21 8.38 -0.75
C THR A 64 2.13 7.52 -1.37
N LYS A 65 0.96 7.44 -0.72
CA LYS A 65 -0.17 6.59 -1.10
C LYS A 65 0.21 5.11 -1.20
N ILE A 66 1.16 4.69 -0.37
CA ILE A 66 1.63 3.31 -0.27
C ILE A 66 1.04 2.68 0.98
N ALA A 67 0.53 1.45 0.84
CA ALA A 67 0.03 0.65 1.95
C ALA A 67 0.64 -0.75 1.94
N ILE A 68 0.73 -1.38 3.11
CA ILE A 68 1.11 -2.78 3.27
C ILE A 68 -0.05 -3.53 3.93
N ALA A 69 -0.59 -4.52 3.23
CA ALA A 69 -1.57 -5.44 3.77
C ALA A 69 -0.93 -6.80 4.08
N ARG A 70 -1.24 -7.37 5.24
CA ARG A 70 -0.90 -8.74 5.61
C ARG A 70 -2.04 -9.66 5.21
N ALA A 71 -1.71 -10.81 4.65
CA ALA A 71 -2.64 -11.91 4.41
C ALA A 71 -1.99 -13.26 4.77
N ARG A 72 -2.79 -14.29 5.03
CA ARG A 72 -2.29 -15.66 5.20
C ARG A 72 -1.80 -16.23 3.87
N HIS A 73 -0.77 -17.05 3.90
CA HIS A 73 -0.37 -17.83 2.73
C HIS A 73 -1.51 -18.80 2.35
N GLY A 74 -1.80 -18.93 1.07
CA GLY A 74 -3.06 -19.49 0.56
C GLY A 74 -4.04 -18.37 0.19
N PRO A 75 -4.88 -17.85 1.11
CA PRO A 75 -5.89 -16.81 0.83
C PRO A 75 -5.34 -15.50 0.23
N HIS A 76 -4.04 -15.19 0.42
CA HIS A 76 -3.41 -14.05 -0.26
C HIS A 76 -3.64 -14.01 -1.78
N LYS A 77 -3.84 -15.16 -2.45
CA LYS A 77 -4.14 -15.19 -3.89
C LYS A 77 -5.48 -14.54 -4.21
N LEU A 78 -6.48 -14.72 -3.35
CA LEU A 78 -7.81 -14.11 -3.49
C LEU A 78 -7.73 -12.60 -3.29
N VAL A 79 -6.89 -12.15 -2.35
CA VAL A 79 -6.62 -10.72 -2.14
C VAL A 79 -5.94 -10.13 -3.37
N THR A 80 -4.84 -10.74 -3.83
CA THR A 80 -4.08 -10.30 -5.01
C THR A 80 -4.93 -10.23 -6.28
N SER A 81 -5.81 -11.23 -6.51
CA SER A 81 -6.68 -11.22 -7.69
C SER A 81 -7.78 -10.16 -7.63
N SER A 82 -8.19 -9.73 -6.42
CA SER A 82 -9.27 -8.76 -6.24
C SER A 82 -8.81 -7.31 -6.33
N ILE A 83 -7.56 -7.03 -5.93
CA ILE A 83 -6.96 -5.68 -5.92
C ILE A 83 -7.09 -4.91 -7.25
N PRO A 84 -6.78 -5.47 -8.43
CA PRO A 84 -6.84 -4.71 -9.69
C PRO A 84 -8.27 -4.29 -10.09
N PHE A 85 -9.30 -4.89 -9.48
CA PHE A 85 -10.70 -4.54 -9.74
C PHE A 85 -11.23 -3.44 -8.79
N ILE A 86 -10.38 -2.90 -7.92
CA ILE A 86 -10.74 -1.81 -7.02
C ILE A 86 -10.63 -0.50 -7.77
N ASN A 87 -11.78 0.06 -8.13
CA ASN A 87 -11.87 1.31 -8.88
C ASN A 87 -12.32 2.50 -8.03
N LYS A 88 -12.78 2.26 -6.80
CA LYS A 88 -13.39 3.28 -5.94
C LYS A 88 -13.04 3.03 -4.48
N ILE A 89 -12.60 4.08 -3.79
CA ILE A 89 -12.41 4.09 -2.33
C ILE A 89 -13.26 5.24 -1.78
N GLY A 90 -14.28 4.91 -0.99
CA GLY A 90 -15.26 5.88 -0.50
C GLY A 90 -16.00 6.56 -1.66
N SER A 91 -15.91 7.88 -1.75
CA SER A 91 -16.53 8.67 -2.83
C SER A 91 -15.66 8.85 -4.07
N ARG A 92 -14.40 8.42 -4.06
CA ARG A 92 -13.40 8.79 -5.08
C ARG A 92 -12.96 7.63 -5.94
N ASN A 93 -12.68 7.94 -7.20
CA ASN A 93 -12.16 6.98 -8.16
C ASN A 93 -10.65 6.84 -8.02
N VAL A 94 -10.20 5.60 -7.82
CA VAL A 94 -8.78 5.29 -7.62
C VAL A 94 -8.40 4.09 -8.48
N ASN A 95 -7.11 3.99 -8.77
CA ASN A 95 -6.50 2.80 -9.33
C ASN A 95 -5.54 2.22 -8.29
N VAL A 96 -5.71 0.95 -7.95
CA VAL A 96 -4.86 0.27 -6.97
C VAL A 96 -3.90 -0.67 -7.68
N ARG A 97 -2.61 -0.44 -7.50
CA ARG A 97 -1.53 -1.24 -8.10
C ARG A 97 -0.79 -2.02 -7.03
N ILE A 98 -0.39 -3.24 -7.37
CA ILE A 98 0.46 -4.07 -6.52
C ILE A 98 1.91 -3.84 -6.93
N LEU A 99 2.73 -3.34 -6.01
CA LEU A 99 4.15 -3.11 -6.28
C LEU A 99 5.00 -4.35 -5.98
N TYR A 100 4.71 -5.02 -4.86
CA TYR A 100 5.53 -6.13 -4.38
C TYR A 100 4.74 -7.07 -3.47
N ILE A 101 5.07 -8.36 -3.51
CA ILE A 101 4.53 -9.37 -2.58
C ILE A 101 5.70 -10.07 -1.89
N GLY A 102 5.79 -9.90 -0.57
CA GLY A 102 6.87 -10.42 0.25
C GLY A 102 6.42 -11.47 1.27
N ALA A 103 7.38 -12.22 1.81
CA ALA A 103 7.18 -13.11 2.95
C ALA A 103 7.37 -12.40 4.31
N THR A 104 8.15 -11.32 4.33
CA THR A 104 8.55 -10.59 5.54
C THR A 104 8.34 -9.10 5.37
N ILE A 105 7.93 -8.43 6.46
CA ILE A 105 7.72 -6.98 6.51
C ILE A 105 9.03 -6.25 6.21
N LYS A 106 10.15 -6.70 6.78
CA LYS A 106 11.49 -6.11 6.57
C LYS A 106 11.86 -6.00 5.09
N LYS A 107 11.59 -7.05 4.30
CA LYS A 107 11.87 -7.02 2.85
C LYS A 107 10.91 -6.08 2.10
N CYS A 108 9.66 -5.98 2.54
CA CYS A 108 8.71 -5.01 1.97
C CYS A 108 9.16 -3.58 2.23
N PHE A 109 9.60 -3.23 3.44
CA PHE A 109 10.14 -1.89 3.71
C PHE A 109 11.42 -1.60 2.95
N CYS A 110 12.33 -2.57 2.83
CA CYS A 110 13.53 -2.42 2.02
C CYS A 110 13.18 -2.16 0.55
N PHE A 111 12.18 -2.85 0.01
CA PHE A 111 11.66 -2.60 -1.33
C PHE A 111 11.04 -1.20 -1.46
N ILE A 112 10.20 -0.78 -0.50
CA ILE A 112 9.57 0.55 -0.52
C ILE A 112 10.63 1.65 -0.50
N LYS A 113 11.68 1.51 0.31
CA LYS A 113 12.80 2.45 0.35
C LYS A 113 13.47 2.57 -1.02
N GLN A 114 13.83 1.44 -1.64
CA GLN A 114 14.46 1.44 -2.97
C GLN A 114 13.53 2.01 -4.05
N TYR A 115 12.23 1.72 -3.96
CA TYR A 115 11.23 2.23 -4.89
C TYR A 115 11.11 3.76 -4.79
N GLN A 116 11.07 4.29 -3.57
CA GLN A 116 11.03 5.73 -3.31
C GLN A 116 12.33 6.43 -3.72
N GLU A 117 13.49 5.84 -3.46
CA GLU A 117 14.79 6.39 -3.89
C GLU A 117 14.84 6.53 -5.42
N LYS A 118 14.40 5.51 -6.17
CA LYS A 118 14.31 5.58 -7.64
C LYS A 118 13.33 6.65 -8.11
N ALA A 119 12.15 6.71 -7.52
CA ALA A 119 11.17 7.75 -7.86
C ALA A 119 11.70 9.17 -7.57
N PHE A 120 12.47 9.32 -6.48
CA PHE A 120 13.13 10.57 -6.15
C PHE A 120 14.23 10.95 -7.14
N GLU A 121 15.05 9.99 -7.58
CA GLU A 121 16.08 10.20 -8.60
C GLU A 121 15.46 10.68 -9.92
N GLU A 122 14.37 10.06 -10.37
CA GLU A 122 13.64 10.47 -11.59
C GLU A 122 13.10 11.90 -11.49
N VAL A 123 12.60 12.30 -10.31
CA VAL A 123 12.13 13.67 -10.06
C VAL A 123 13.31 14.65 -9.99
N CYS A 124 14.44 14.26 -9.39
CA CYS A 124 15.62 15.09 -9.28
C CYS A 124 16.26 15.43 -10.63
N VAL A 125 16.16 14.53 -11.61
CA VAL A 125 16.59 14.81 -12.99
C VAL A 125 15.79 15.96 -13.61
N LYS A 126 14.52 16.11 -13.24
CA LYS A 126 13.63 17.17 -13.75
C LYS A 126 13.83 18.51 -13.03
N LEU A 127 14.26 18.47 -11.76
CA LEU A 127 14.46 19.66 -10.93
C LEU A 127 15.91 20.19 -11.06
N LYS A 128 16.03 21.47 -11.44
CA LYS A 128 17.33 22.14 -11.67
C LYS A 128 17.98 22.65 -10.37
N THR A 129 17.18 22.95 -9.34
CA THR A 129 17.65 23.70 -8.16
C THR A 129 18.02 22.76 -7.00
N PRO A 130 19.18 22.95 -6.34
CA PRO A 130 19.61 22.11 -5.21
C PRO A 130 18.73 22.27 -3.95
N GLU A 131 18.07 23.41 -3.79
CA GLU A 131 17.18 23.69 -2.64
C GLU A 131 15.86 22.92 -2.74
N GLU A 132 15.26 22.86 -3.93
CA GLU A 132 14.05 22.05 -4.20
C GLU A 132 14.31 20.57 -3.94
N ARG A 133 15.51 20.08 -4.26
CA ARG A 133 15.91 18.68 -3.99
C ARG A 133 15.97 18.37 -2.49
N ARG A 134 16.40 19.33 -1.67
CA ARG A 134 16.43 19.16 -0.20
C ARG A 134 15.02 19.14 0.38
N ALA A 135 14.16 20.08 -0.04
CA ALA A 135 12.77 20.14 0.40
C ALA A 135 11.99 18.87 0.04
N VAL A 136 12.14 18.37 -1.19
CA VAL A 136 11.50 17.11 -1.62
C VAL A 136 12.05 15.93 -0.82
N ARG A 137 13.37 15.92 -0.54
CA ARG A 137 13.98 14.86 0.26
C ARG A 137 13.47 14.87 1.69
N GLU A 138 13.26 16.03 2.31
CA GLU A 138 12.70 16.14 3.67
C GLU A 138 11.24 15.72 3.73
N ALA A 139 10.43 16.10 2.73
CA ALA A 139 9.05 15.65 2.60
C ALA A 139 8.94 14.11 2.51
N ILE A 140 9.92 13.48 1.85
CA ILE A 140 10.07 12.03 1.80
C ILE A 140 10.61 11.52 3.15
N ASN A 141 11.69 12.07 3.70
CA ASN A 141 12.39 11.48 4.86
C ASN A 141 11.63 11.53 6.19
N ASN A 142 10.48 12.22 6.26
CA ASN A 142 9.54 12.13 7.39
C ASN A 142 9.04 10.69 7.64
N PHE A 143 9.41 9.71 6.80
CA PHE A 143 9.25 8.26 6.96
C PHE A 143 10.08 7.61 8.08
N GLN A 144 11.20 8.20 8.53
CA GLN A 144 12.08 7.52 9.51
C GLN A 144 11.53 7.50 10.95
N SER A 145 10.67 8.45 11.32
CA SER A 145 10.08 8.52 12.66
C SER A 145 9.15 7.33 12.95
N ALA A 146 8.40 6.85 11.95
CA ALA A 146 7.47 5.73 12.08
C ALA A 146 8.15 4.35 12.25
N LEU A 147 9.40 4.19 11.81
CA LEU A 147 10.18 2.96 12.01
C LEU A 147 10.68 2.82 13.45
N LYS A 148 11.01 3.93 14.12
CA LYS A 148 11.44 3.94 15.53
C LYS A 148 10.31 3.64 16.51
N SER A 149 9.05 3.85 16.12
CA SER A 149 7.88 3.61 16.98
C SER A 149 7.41 2.15 17.01
N MET A 150 8.04 1.26 16.25
CA MET A 150 7.67 -0.17 16.17
C MET A 150 8.81 -1.14 16.56
N GLU A 151 9.92 -0.61 17.08
CA GLU A 151 10.95 -1.40 17.80
C GLU A 151 10.63 -1.49 19.29
#